data_AF-A0A914WK22-F1
#
_entry.id   AF-A0A914WK22-F1
#
_cell.length_a   1.000
_cell.length_b   1.000
_cell.length_c   1.000
_cell.angle_alpha   90.00
_cell.angle_beta   90.00
_cell.angle_gamma   90.00
#
_symmetry.space_group_name_H-M   'P 1'
#
loop_
_entity.id
_entity.type
_entity.pdbx_description
1 polymer ?
#
loop_
_entity_poly.entity_id
_entity_poly.type
_entity_poly.pdbx_seq_one_letter_code
_entity_poly.pdbx_strand_id
1 'polypeptide(L)'
;MAYRAAKTNAKAAVTKARHEACNDLYKQPDTCEGAAAIYSIARARKRATEDITIVKTIKDRYGKLLRDDKEVKERWREYFSSLLNAENKRDHCPPVLPTAGPIPLFREEEVEKALKKMHTSKVPGPDEIPVEAWKACGQVAIKWLTTYFNEILKQSKMPDTWRRSKIVPIYKQKGDMQACENY
;
A
#
# COMPACT_ATOMS: atom_id res chain seq x y z
N MET A 1 -15.59 14.79 -22.72
CA MET A 1 -14.84 13.89 -23.64
C MET A 1 -13.48 14.46 -24.05
N ALA A 2 -13.41 15.72 -24.51
CA ALA A 2 -12.16 16.36 -24.98
C ALA A 2 -11.01 16.38 -23.97
N TYR A 3 -11.26 16.71 -22.69
CA TYR A 3 -10.21 16.76 -21.66
C TYR A 3 -9.52 15.41 -21.43
N ARG A 4 -10.29 14.31 -21.40
CA ARG A 4 -9.72 12.96 -21.20
C ARG A 4 -8.83 12.56 -22.37
N ALA A 5 -9.25 12.85 -23.61
CA ALA A 5 -8.46 12.59 -24.81
C ALA A 5 -7.15 13.42 -24.82
N ALA A 6 -7.24 14.72 -24.53
CA ALA A 6 -6.07 15.60 -24.45
C ALA A 6 -5.07 15.13 -23.36
N LYS A 7 -5.57 14.72 -22.19
CA LYS A 7 -4.75 14.17 -21.09
C LYS A 7 -4.04 12.88 -21.50
N THR A 8 -4.73 11.97 -22.20
CA THR A 8 -4.14 10.73 -22.70
C THR A 8 -3.05 11.01 -23.74
N ASN A 9 -3.31 11.89 -24.69
CA ASN A 9 -2.34 12.27 -25.74
C ASN A 9 -1.10 12.94 -25.14
N ALA A 10 -1.27 13.84 -24.17
CA ALA A 10 -0.16 14.47 -23.47
C ALA A 10 0.70 13.44 -22.73
N LYS A 11 0.08 12.48 -22.03
CA LYS A 11 0.82 11.37 -21.39
C LYS A 11 1.57 10.52 -22.40
N ALA A 12 0.95 10.18 -23.54
CA ALA A 12 1.59 9.40 -24.58
C ALA A 12 2.82 10.11 -25.18
N ALA A 13 2.69 11.42 -25.46
CA ALA A 13 3.80 12.23 -25.96
C ALA A 13 4.97 12.32 -24.96
N VAL A 14 4.67 12.52 -23.66
CA VAL A 14 5.69 12.53 -22.61
C VAL A 14 6.40 11.17 -22.49
N THR A 15 5.64 10.07 -22.55
CA THR A 15 6.23 8.73 -22.53
C THR A 15 7.13 8.48 -23.74
N LYS A 16 6.70 8.88 -24.94
CA LYS A 16 7.49 8.76 -26.17
C LYS A 16 8.80 9.54 -26.08
N ALA A 17 8.74 10.82 -25.69
CA ALA A 17 9.92 11.67 -25.53
C ALA A 17 10.89 11.13 -24.47
N ARG A 18 10.37 10.61 -23.34
CA ARG A 18 11.20 9.95 -22.32
C ARG A 18 11.88 8.70 -22.85
N HIS A 19 11.19 7.91 -23.68
CA HIS A 19 11.75 6.70 -24.27
C HIS A 19 12.86 7.02 -25.29
N GLU A 20 12.64 8.01 -26.16
CA GLU A 20 13.63 8.47 -27.14
C GLU A 20 14.90 8.99 -26.45
N ALA A 21 14.75 9.87 -25.46
CA ALA A 21 15.87 10.37 -24.66
C ALA A 21 16.62 9.24 -23.90
N CYS A 22 15.89 8.22 -23.45
CA CYS A 22 16.48 7.03 -22.82
C CYS A 22 17.25 6.18 -23.83
N ASN A 23 16.75 6.03 -25.06
CA ASN A 23 17.41 5.26 -26.11
C ASN A 23 18.68 5.93 -26.63
N ASP A 24 18.73 7.27 -26.70
CA ASP A 24 19.95 7.98 -27.12
C ASP A 24 21.12 7.75 -26.16
N LEU A 25 20.85 7.58 -24.86
CA LEU A 25 21.86 7.21 -23.86
C LEU A 25 22.46 5.82 -24.08
N TYR A 26 21.74 4.90 -24.73
CA TYR A 26 22.23 3.57 -25.08
C TYR A 26 23.00 3.51 -26.40
N LYS A 27 23.06 4.60 -27.17
CA LYS A 27 23.77 4.65 -28.47
C LYS A 27 25.28 4.93 -28.32
N GLN A 28 25.73 5.39 -27.16
CA GLN A 28 27.15 5.70 -26.91
C GLN A 28 27.68 5.09 -25.59
N PRO A 29 27.50 3.78 -25.33
CA PRO A 29 27.91 3.19 -24.06
C PRO A 29 29.44 3.15 -23.88
N ASP A 30 30.19 3.12 -24.99
CA ASP A 30 31.65 2.95 -25.01
C ASP A 30 32.42 4.27 -24.97
N THR A 31 31.73 5.40 -25.00
CA THR A 31 32.37 6.72 -24.81
C THR A 31 32.48 7.04 -23.33
N CYS A 32 33.54 7.75 -22.94
CA CYS A 32 33.72 8.19 -21.55
C CYS A 32 32.53 9.03 -21.05
N GLU A 33 31.92 9.82 -21.93
CA GLU A 33 30.76 10.66 -21.63
C GLU A 33 29.47 9.84 -21.47
N GLY A 34 29.22 8.87 -22.35
CA GLY A 34 28.03 8.02 -22.26
C GLY A 34 28.07 7.07 -21.06
N ALA A 35 29.23 6.48 -20.76
CA ALA A 35 29.42 5.69 -19.54
C ALA A 35 29.17 6.53 -18.28
N ALA A 36 29.71 7.75 -18.21
CA ALA A 36 29.50 8.66 -17.08
C ALA A 36 28.01 9.04 -16.92
N ALA A 37 27.30 9.27 -18.02
CA ALA A 37 25.86 9.57 -18.02
C ALA A 37 25.04 8.37 -17.51
N ILE A 38 25.33 7.15 -17.95
CA ILE A 38 24.68 5.92 -17.48
C ILE A 38 24.90 5.73 -15.98
N TYR A 39 26.14 5.85 -15.50
CA TYR A 39 26.43 5.74 -14.07
C TYR A 39 25.79 6.88 -13.25
N SER A 40 25.69 8.09 -13.80
CA SER A 40 24.95 9.20 -13.18
C SER A 40 23.46 8.87 -13.03
N ILE A 41 22.83 8.34 -14.08
CA ILE A 41 21.42 7.93 -14.06
C ILE A 41 21.21 6.73 -13.13
N ALA A 42 22.10 5.74 -13.14
CA ALA A 42 22.04 4.60 -12.24
C ALA A 42 22.17 5.05 -10.77
N ARG A 43 23.07 5.99 -10.46
CA ARG A 43 23.18 6.61 -9.13
C ARG A 43 21.95 7.44 -8.77
N ALA A 44 21.40 8.22 -9.69
CA ALA A 44 20.19 8.99 -9.46
C ALA A 44 18.97 8.07 -9.21
N ARG A 45 18.83 6.99 -9.98
CA ARG A 45 17.82 5.95 -9.78
C ARG A 45 18.03 5.24 -8.44
N LYS A 46 19.26 4.83 -8.14
CA LYS A 46 19.62 4.22 -6.85
C LYS A 46 19.26 5.15 -5.69
N ARG A 47 19.62 6.43 -5.74
CA ARG A 47 19.25 7.44 -4.73
C ARG A 47 17.74 7.69 -4.64
N ALA A 48 17.03 7.58 -5.76
CA ALA A 48 15.57 7.70 -5.78
C ALA A 48 14.86 6.45 -5.26
N THR A 49 15.51 5.27 -5.32
CA THR A 49 15.02 3.99 -4.78
C THR A 49 15.60 3.66 -3.41
N GLU A 50 16.63 4.38 -2.97
CA GLU A 50 17.08 4.40 -1.58
C GLU A 50 15.93 5.01 -0.81
N ASP A 51 15.04 4.15 -0.33
CA ASP A 51 13.99 4.52 0.59
C ASP A 51 14.60 5.42 1.67
N ILE A 52 13.83 6.40 2.13
CA ILE A 52 14.08 7.12 3.38
C ILE A 52 13.82 6.16 4.57
N THR A 53 14.22 4.89 4.42
CA THR A 53 13.86 3.72 5.22
C THR A 53 14.38 3.82 6.64
N ILE A 54 15.37 4.67 6.88
CA ILE A 54 15.83 4.93 8.24
C ILE A 54 15.52 6.38 8.55
N VAL A 55 14.30 6.60 9.01
CA VAL A 55 13.99 7.82 9.75
C VAL A 55 14.73 7.76 11.07
N LYS A 56 16.03 8.07 11.04
CA LYS A 56 16.90 8.07 12.22
C LYS A 56 16.45 9.09 13.26
N THR A 57 15.68 10.09 12.82
CA THR A 57 15.30 11.20 13.68
C THR A 57 13.88 11.67 13.38
N ILE A 58 13.03 11.72 14.41
CA ILE A 58 11.65 12.23 14.36
C ILE A 58 11.46 13.27 15.47
N LYS A 59 10.63 14.29 15.24
CA LYS A 59 10.22 15.25 16.26
C LYS A 59 9.10 14.67 17.14
N ASP A 60 9.21 14.91 18.43
CA ASP A 60 8.12 14.66 19.37
C ASP A 60 6.98 15.69 19.19
N ARG A 61 5.98 15.62 20.08
CA ARG A 61 4.80 16.52 20.07
C ARG A 61 5.16 17.98 20.34
N TYR A 62 6.29 18.22 20.98
CA TYR A 62 6.77 19.53 21.43
C TYR A 62 7.88 20.07 20.52
N GLY A 63 8.19 19.37 19.42
CA GLY A 63 9.21 19.76 18.45
C GLY A 63 10.63 19.33 18.82
N LYS A 64 10.84 18.58 19.91
CA LYS A 64 12.15 18.04 20.29
C LYS A 64 12.54 16.89 19.35
N LEU A 65 13.76 16.91 18.86
CA LEU A 65 14.29 15.88 17.98
C LEU A 65 14.65 14.61 18.78
N LEU A 66 13.99 13.50 18.48
CA LEU A 66 14.28 12.16 18.96
C LEU A 66 15.29 11.50 18.01
N ARG A 67 16.26 10.78 18.58
CA ARG A 67 17.29 10.05 17.82
C ARG A 67 17.44 8.60 18.26
N ASP A 68 16.96 8.28 19.46
CA ASP A 68 16.97 6.93 19.97
C ASP A 68 15.87 6.09 19.29
N ASP A 69 16.23 4.88 18.84
CA ASP A 69 15.32 4.01 18.09
C ASP A 69 14.06 3.65 18.89
N LYS A 70 14.16 3.52 20.22
CA LYS A 70 13.02 3.21 21.08
C LYS A 70 12.10 4.42 21.18
N GLU A 71 12.65 5.61 21.39
CA GLU A 71 11.89 6.87 21.40
C GLU A 71 11.20 7.15 20.05
N VAL A 72 11.89 6.90 18.93
CA VAL A 72 11.33 7.09 17.59
C VAL A 72 10.18 6.10 17.34
N LYS A 73 10.35 4.81 17.69
CA LYS A 73 9.27 3.81 17.59
C LYS A 73 8.06 4.17 18.46
N GLU A 74 8.31 4.64 19.68
CA GLU A 74 7.28 5.10 20.59
C GLU A 74 6.48 6.27 19.99
N ARG A 75 7.19 7.27 19.45
CA ARG A 75 6.57 8.42 18.79
C ARG A 75 5.70 8.05 17.59
N TRP A 76 6.12 7.03 16.80
CA TRP A 76 5.31 6.46 15.73
C TRP A 76 4.07 5.74 16.26
N ARG A 77 4.20 4.96 17.33
CA ARG A 77 3.09 4.28 17.98
C ARG A 77 2.04 5.27 18.48
N GLU A 78 2.47 6.32 19.20
CA GLU A 78 1.59 7.39 19.66
C GLU A 78 0.84 8.05 18.50
N TYR A 79 1.56 8.40 17.41
CA TYR A 79 0.98 9.02 16.23
C TYR A 79 -0.13 8.17 15.61
N PHE A 80 0.19 6.93 15.23
CA PHE A 80 -0.77 6.06 14.55
C PHE A 80 -1.89 5.61 15.48
N SER A 81 -1.63 5.44 16.77
CA SER A 81 -2.68 5.16 17.76
C SER A 81 -3.70 6.29 17.81
N SER A 82 -3.23 7.54 17.87
CA SER A 82 -4.13 8.70 17.84
C SER A 82 -4.86 8.82 16.49
N LEU A 83 -4.16 8.63 15.37
CA LEU A 83 -4.72 8.80 14.03
C LEU A 83 -5.79 7.75 13.70
N LEU A 84 -5.52 6.48 14.01
CA LEU A 84 -6.36 5.36 13.60
C LEU A 84 -7.53 5.11 14.56
N ASN A 85 -7.43 5.58 15.81
CA ASN A 85 -8.48 5.42 16.83
C ASN A 85 -9.22 6.72 17.14
N ALA A 86 -8.98 7.82 16.42
CA ALA A 86 -9.76 9.03 16.57
C ALA A 86 -11.23 8.76 16.19
N GLU A 87 -12.16 9.00 17.12
CA GLU A 87 -13.59 8.93 16.84
C GLU A 87 -13.98 10.06 15.89
N ASN A 88 -14.17 9.71 14.62
CA ASN A 88 -14.82 10.61 13.68
C ASN A 88 -16.28 10.80 14.12
N LYS A 89 -16.78 12.04 14.08
CA LYS A 89 -18.21 12.31 14.24
C LYS A 89 -18.95 11.52 13.16
N ARG A 90 -19.56 10.39 13.55
CA ARG A 90 -20.41 9.62 12.65
C ARG A 90 -21.75 10.33 12.62
N ASP A 91 -22.28 10.53 11.41
CA ASP A 91 -23.68 10.91 11.27
C ASP A 91 -24.52 9.90 12.06
N HIS A 92 -25.51 10.41 12.79
CA HIS A 92 -26.37 9.59 13.64
C HIS A 92 -27.09 8.56 12.76
N CYS A 93 -26.58 7.33 12.73
CA CYS A 93 -27.24 6.24 12.04
C CYS A 93 -28.45 5.88 12.91
N PRO A 94 -29.69 6.04 12.42
CA PRO A 94 -30.84 5.63 13.20
C PRO A 94 -30.71 4.15 13.53
N PRO A 95 -31.08 3.72 14.76
CA PRO A 95 -30.96 2.32 15.15
C PRO A 95 -31.77 1.46 14.18
N VAL A 96 -31.06 0.75 13.31
CA VAL A 96 -31.66 -0.24 12.41
C VAL A 96 -32.03 -1.43 13.27
N LEU A 97 -33.30 -1.82 13.25
CA LEU A 97 -33.74 -3.03 13.92
C LEU A 97 -32.96 -4.22 13.36
N PRO A 98 -32.38 -5.09 14.21
CA PRO A 98 -31.73 -6.30 13.74
C PRO A 98 -32.70 -7.09 12.86
N THR A 99 -32.27 -7.46 11.65
CA THR A 99 -33.06 -8.35 10.81
C THR A 99 -33.12 -9.71 11.50
N ALA A 100 -34.31 -10.10 11.95
CA ALA A 100 -34.52 -11.41 12.56
C ALA A 100 -34.33 -12.52 11.51
N GLY A 101 -33.51 -13.51 11.81
CA GLY A 101 -33.29 -14.67 10.93
C GLY A 101 -31.88 -15.25 11.03
N PRO A 102 -31.65 -16.44 10.46
CA PRO A 102 -30.32 -17.01 10.35
C PRO A 102 -29.44 -16.15 9.45
N ILE A 103 -28.19 -15.94 9.84
CA ILE A 103 -27.21 -15.26 9.00
C ILE A 103 -26.91 -16.17 7.80
N PRO A 104 -27.09 -15.70 6.54
CA PRO A 104 -26.81 -16.53 5.38
C PRO A 104 -25.31 -16.86 5.29
N LEU A 105 -25.01 -18.11 4.96
CA LEU A 105 -23.64 -18.56 4.70
C LEU A 105 -23.16 -18.01 3.35
N PHE A 106 -21.85 -17.78 3.26
CA PHE A 106 -21.18 -17.39 2.02
C PHE A 106 -21.28 -18.52 0.99
N ARG A 107 -21.57 -18.15 -0.25
CA ARG A 107 -21.59 -19.05 -1.41
C ARG A 107 -20.27 -18.99 -2.18
N GLU A 108 -19.97 -20.05 -2.93
CA GLU A 108 -18.76 -20.10 -3.77
C GLU A 108 -18.74 -18.97 -4.82
N GLU A 109 -19.89 -18.62 -5.39
CA GLU A 109 -20.00 -17.55 -6.40
C GLU A 109 -19.68 -16.17 -5.81
N GLU A 110 -20.03 -15.93 -4.55
CA GLU A 110 -19.72 -14.69 -3.84
C GLU A 110 -18.22 -14.56 -3.60
N VAL A 111 -17.59 -15.65 -3.16
CA VAL A 111 -16.15 -15.72 -2.93
C VAL A 111 -15.38 -15.59 -4.24
N GLU A 112 -15.83 -16.26 -5.31
CA GLU A 112 -15.24 -16.14 -6.63
C GLU A 112 -15.30 -14.70 -7.14
N LYS A 113 -16.47 -14.05 -7.03
CA LYS A 113 -16.65 -12.66 -7.46
C LYS A 113 -15.78 -11.71 -6.66
N ALA A 114 -15.66 -11.92 -5.35
CA ALA A 114 -14.78 -11.15 -4.48
C ALA A 114 -13.32 -11.32 -4.90
N LEU A 115 -12.86 -12.56 -5.08
CA LEU A 115 -11.49 -12.87 -5.46
C LEU A 115 -11.13 -12.27 -6.83
N LYS A 116 -12.02 -12.33 -7.81
CA LYS A 116 -11.85 -11.69 -9.13
C LYS A 116 -11.70 -10.17 -9.01
N LYS A 117 -12.45 -9.54 -8.11
CA LYS A 117 -12.42 -8.07 -7.89
C LYS A 117 -11.16 -7.60 -7.16
N MET A 118 -10.46 -8.47 -6.42
CA MET A 118 -9.24 -8.09 -5.71
C MET A 118 -8.14 -7.65 -6.67
N HIS A 119 -7.45 -6.55 -6.35
CA HIS A 119 -6.33 -6.07 -7.15
C HIS A 119 -5.09 -6.95 -6.94
N THR A 120 -4.40 -7.27 -8.03
CA THR A 120 -3.05 -7.86 -8.01
C THR A 120 -2.01 -6.80 -7.66
N SER A 121 -0.81 -7.25 -7.31
CA SER A 121 0.36 -6.43 -6.95
C SER A 121 0.14 -5.60 -5.68
N LYS A 122 -0.72 -6.10 -4.79
CA LYS A 122 -0.86 -5.58 -3.43
C LYS A 122 0.15 -6.27 -2.52
N VAL A 123 0.69 -5.53 -1.55
CA VAL A 123 1.58 -6.07 -0.53
C VAL A 123 0.82 -7.15 0.25
N PRO A 124 1.39 -8.35 0.43
CA PRO A 124 0.72 -9.41 1.19
C PRO A 124 0.55 -9.00 2.65
N GLY A 125 -0.40 -9.65 3.32
CA GLY A 125 -0.60 -9.46 4.74
C GLY A 125 0.53 -10.08 5.58
N PRO A 126 0.37 -10.12 6.91
CA PRO A 126 1.30 -10.81 7.81
C PRO A 126 1.44 -12.32 7.56
N ASP A 127 0.57 -12.90 6.74
CA ASP A 127 0.61 -14.30 6.28
C ASP A 127 1.55 -14.51 5.09
N GLU A 128 2.05 -13.43 4.48
CA GLU A 128 2.93 -13.45 3.31
C GLU A 128 2.32 -14.10 2.06
N ILE A 129 0.99 -14.28 2.03
CA ILE A 129 0.29 -14.89 0.90
C ILE A 129 -0.24 -13.79 -0.04
N PRO A 130 0.27 -13.70 -1.29
CA PRO A 130 -0.22 -12.72 -2.24
C PRO A 130 -1.59 -13.13 -2.83
N VAL A 131 -2.35 -12.14 -3.30
CA VAL A 131 -3.67 -12.36 -3.95
C VAL A 131 -3.55 -13.25 -5.19
N GLU A 132 -2.42 -13.16 -5.88
CA GLU A 132 -2.05 -13.96 -7.04
C GLU A 132 -2.05 -15.45 -6.73
N ALA A 133 -1.58 -15.86 -5.54
CA ALA A 133 -1.59 -17.25 -5.12
C ALA A 133 -3.03 -17.78 -5.03
N TRP A 134 -3.91 -17.02 -4.37
CA TRP A 134 -5.33 -17.38 -4.27
C TRP A 134 -6.02 -17.46 -5.64
N LYS A 135 -5.72 -16.53 -6.54
CA LYS A 135 -6.25 -16.54 -7.91
C LYS A 135 -5.74 -17.72 -8.72
N ALA A 136 -4.45 -18.08 -8.58
CA ALA A 136 -3.84 -19.19 -9.31
C ALA A 136 -4.42 -20.55 -8.90
N CYS A 137 -4.82 -20.70 -7.63
CA CYS A 137 -5.43 -21.93 -7.12
C CYS A 137 -6.88 -22.17 -7.60
N GLY A 138 -7.51 -21.21 -8.28
CA GLY A 138 -8.82 -21.37 -8.94
C GLY A 138 -9.90 -21.94 -8.01
N GLN A 139 -10.63 -22.96 -8.48
CA GLN A 139 -11.76 -23.54 -7.76
C GLN A 139 -11.37 -24.14 -6.39
N VAL A 140 -10.14 -24.66 -6.27
CA VAL A 140 -9.67 -25.25 -5.01
C VAL A 140 -9.61 -24.18 -3.92
N ALA A 141 -9.06 -23.00 -4.24
CA ALA A 141 -9.05 -21.88 -3.32
C ALA A 141 -10.45 -21.36 -3.00
N ILE A 142 -11.34 -21.28 -4.00
CA ILE A 142 -12.72 -20.82 -3.80
C ILE A 142 -13.43 -21.71 -2.78
N LYS A 143 -13.41 -23.04 -2.99
CA LYS A 143 -14.02 -24.01 -2.06
C LYS A 143 -13.45 -23.89 -0.66
N TRP A 144 -12.12 -23.86 -0.56
CA TRP A 144 -11.44 -23.77 0.72
C TRP A 144 -11.78 -22.48 1.47
N LEU A 145 -11.74 -21.33 0.80
CA LEU A 145 -12.07 -20.02 1.37
C LEU A 145 -13.54 -19.95 1.79
N THR A 146 -14.46 -20.47 1.00
CA THR A 146 -15.88 -20.54 1.34
C THR A 146 -16.12 -21.34 2.61
N THR A 147 -15.52 -22.53 2.73
CA THR A 147 -15.59 -23.32 3.97
C THR A 147 -14.99 -22.54 5.14
N TYR A 148 -13.81 -21.96 4.96
CA TYR A 148 -13.11 -21.22 6.01
C TYR A 148 -13.91 -20.01 6.54
N PHE A 149 -14.46 -19.17 5.65
CA PHE A 149 -15.28 -18.03 6.03
C PHE A 149 -16.59 -18.44 6.72
N ASN A 150 -17.20 -19.53 6.28
CA ASN A 150 -18.41 -20.06 6.92
C ASN A 150 -18.13 -20.61 8.32
N GLU A 151 -16.96 -21.22 8.54
CA GLU A 151 -16.54 -21.64 9.89
C GLU A 151 -16.29 -20.44 10.82
N ILE A 152 -15.63 -19.39 10.33
CA ILE A 152 -15.46 -18.13 11.08
C ILE A 152 -16.82 -17.55 11.46
N LEU A 153 -17.77 -17.55 10.53
CA LEU A 153 -19.12 -17.01 10.74
C LEU A 153 -19.89 -17.81 11.80
N LYS A 154 -19.88 -19.15 11.70
CA LYS A 154 -20.54 -20.04 12.68
C LYS A 154 -19.96 -19.88 14.08
N GLN A 155 -18.63 -19.80 14.18
CA GLN A 155 -17.94 -19.67 15.47
C GLN A 155 -18.02 -18.25 16.03
N SER A 156 -18.44 -17.27 15.22
CA SER A 156 -18.44 -15.84 15.56
C SER A 156 -17.08 -15.37 16.09
N LYS A 157 -15.99 -16.01 15.63
CA LYS A 157 -14.63 -15.77 16.13
C LYS A 157 -13.70 -15.35 14.99
N MET A 158 -13.32 -14.07 15.01
CA MET A 158 -12.37 -13.50 14.06
C MET A 158 -10.96 -14.06 14.28
N PRO A 159 -10.22 -14.46 13.22
CA PRO A 159 -8.82 -14.83 13.34
C PRO A 159 -7.97 -13.70 13.92
N ASP A 160 -7.07 -14.02 14.86
CA ASP A 160 -6.20 -13.01 15.48
C ASP A 160 -5.23 -12.38 14.48
N THR A 161 -4.85 -13.11 13.43
CA THR A 161 -4.02 -12.59 12.34
C THR A 161 -4.68 -11.40 11.63
N TRP A 162 -6.01 -11.40 11.47
CA TRP A 162 -6.75 -10.31 10.84
C TRP A 162 -6.85 -9.06 11.72
N ARG A 163 -6.59 -9.21 13.02
CA ARG A 163 -6.54 -8.11 14.00
C ARG A 163 -5.16 -7.46 14.07
N ARG A 164 -4.17 -7.99 13.34
CA ARG A 164 -2.79 -7.48 13.31
C ARG A 164 -2.50 -6.84 11.96
N SER A 165 -1.81 -5.71 12.00
CA SER A 165 -1.29 -5.02 10.81
C SER A 165 0.15 -4.59 11.03
N LYS A 166 0.92 -4.52 9.94
CA LYS A 166 2.28 -3.96 9.92
C LYS A 166 2.21 -2.58 9.29
N ILE A 167 2.48 -1.55 10.09
CA ILE A 167 2.52 -0.17 9.62
C ILE A 167 3.96 0.17 9.25
N VAL A 168 4.16 0.61 8.01
CA VAL A 168 5.45 1.10 7.52
C VAL A 168 5.25 2.57 7.10
N PRO A 169 5.78 3.55 7.84
CA PRO A 169 5.69 4.95 7.46
C PRO A 169 6.56 5.22 6.23
N ILE A 170 5.99 5.85 5.20
CA ILE A 170 6.68 6.17 3.93
C ILE A 170 6.62 7.67 3.71
N TYR A 171 7.77 8.34 3.69
CA TYR A 171 7.81 9.79 3.55
C TYR A 171 7.20 10.23 2.21
N LYS A 172 6.22 11.13 2.27
CA LYS A 172 5.47 11.63 1.10
C LYS A 172 6.23 12.65 0.25
N GLN A 173 7.52 12.87 0.54
CA GLN A 173 8.37 13.84 -0.16
C GLN A 173 7.85 15.28 -0.08
N LYS A 174 7.13 15.61 1.00
CA LYS A 174 6.55 16.94 1.23
C LYS A 174 6.61 17.30 2.72
N GLY A 175 6.95 18.54 3.02
CA GLY A 175 6.99 19.06 4.38
C GLY A 175 8.31 18.74 5.11
N ASP A 176 8.25 18.72 6.44
CA ASP A 176 9.37 18.35 7.28
C ASP A 176 9.47 16.82 7.40
N MET A 177 10.60 16.23 6.97
CA MET A 177 10.85 14.79 7.09
C MET A 177 10.92 14.32 8.55
N GLN A 178 11.04 15.23 9.52
CA GLN A 178 11.09 14.85 10.92
C GLN A 178 9.69 14.84 11.55
N ALA A 179 8.65 15.28 10.82
CA ALA A 179 7.28 15.29 11.32
C ALA A 179 6.50 14.05 10.85
N CYS A 180 5.86 13.35 11.79
CA CYS A 180 5.11 12.11 11.50
C CYS A 180 3.98 12.28 10.47
N GLU A 181 3.37 13.47 10.39
CA GLU A 181 2.28 13.79 9.47
C GLU A 181 2.67 13.76 7.98
N ASN A 182 3.96 13.89 7.71
CA ASN A 182 4.51 13.93 6.34
C ASN A 182 4.89 12.55 5.80
N TYR A 183 4.61 11.49 6.55
CA TYR A 183 4.67 10.09 6.12
C TYR A 183 3.25 9.57 5.87
#